data_AF-A8FEP4-F1
#
_entry.id   AF-A8FEP4-F1
#
_cell.length_a   1.000
_cell.length_b   1.000
_cell.length_c   1.000
_cell.angle_alpha   90.00
_cell.angle_beta   90.00
_cell.angle_gamma   90.00
#
_symmetry.space_group_name_H-M   'P 1'
#
loop_
_entity.id
_entity.type
_entity.pdbx_description
1 polymer ?
#
loop_
_entity_poly.entity_id
_entity_poly.type
_entity_poly.pdbx_seq_one_letter_code
_entity_poly.pdbx_strand_id
1 'polypeptide(L)'
;MKTNRSDWSEERIKVLLSQLPKVEDNRSSKQIYQQMLMASGQKKKSAKWIGPAVATVVVLFMAFLISPHLFQPAAQDHHQQMKMDSSADKSQVNATLEAVKQTDGPSHVVSLKQQQKYMTMAYIDESTSQVVPISIQKEDEYDHLQNMVNTYEQVRLPEMTKPLQSYMDMVELHEKGDTLIFQLKSDLSLDTLKEANRFKDMVKETLKWSKYKQVQVKTAKGSHLQLGANGSVGTISIEKQTKHAYYVLENKSGTFLVPSKTHYSSYEDAVEAMKRTSDAGLDPLIKDEPIKEVTSKGKHVTITFGASAKLSDSNDHILLIEGLLLSAKDFGFTEVTIQQAGTDQVGPYELEEPIEVPALPNPVVIKDR
;
A
#
# COMPACT_ATOMS: atom_id res chain seq x y z
N MET A 1 14.61 48.23 -30.68
CA MET A 1 13.29 48.45 -31.31
C MET A 1 12.21 48.18 -30.26
N LYS A 2 11.50 49.22 -29.81
CA LYS A 2 10.32 49.11 -28.94
C LYS A 2 9.10 49.42 -29.81
N THR A 3 8.20 48.45 -29.98
CA THR A 3 6.92 48.64 -30.68
C THR A 3 5.91 49.25 -29.71
N ASN A 4 5.32 50.36 -30.15
CA ASN A 4 4.43 51.21 -29.38
C ASN A 4 3.07 50.53 -29.15
N ARG A 5 2.49 50.77 -27.96
CA ARG A 5 1.21 50.23 -27.50
C ARG A 5 0.05 50.92 -28.24
N SER A 6 -1.04 50.17 -28.43
CA SER A 6 -2.24 50.57 -29.15
C SER A 6 -2.87 51.87 -28.64
N ASP A 7 -3.03 52.86 -29.52
CA ASP A 7 -3.78 54.10 -29.28
C ASP A 7 -5.29 53.81 -29.24
N TRP A 8 -5.80 53.59 -28.04
CA TRP A 8 -7.23 53.70 -27.75
C TRP A 8 -7.49 55.07 -27.14
N SER A 9 -8.06 56.01 -27.91
CA SER A 9 -8.53 57.27 -27.34
C SER A 9 -9.90 57.08 -26.68
N GLU A 10 -10.12 57.73 -25.54
CA GLU A 10 -11.38 57.67 -24.77
C GLU A 10 -12.59 58.07 -25.63
N GLU A 11 -12.36 58.92 -26.60
CA GLU A 11 -13.31 59.48 -27.55
C GLU A 11 -13.80 58.39 -28.50
N ARG A 12 -12.89 57.49 -28.94
CA ARG A 12 -13.24 56.34 -29.76
C ARG A 12 -14.03 55.30 -28.97
N ILE A 13 -13.70 55.11 -27.70
CA ILE A 13 -14.41 54.20 -26.79
C ILE A 13 -15.83 54.73 -26.51
N LYS A 14 -16.00 56.03 -26.29
CA LYS A 14 -17.32 56.66 -26.09
C LYS A 14 -18.22 56.56 -27.33
N VAL A 15 -17.66 56.71 -28.52
CA VAL A 15 -18.40 56.53 -29.79
C VAL A 15 -18.82 55.08 -30.01
N LEU A 16 -17.98 54.10 -29.65
CA LEU A 16 -18.32 52.68 -29.75
C LEU A 16 -19.40 52.26 -28.74
N LEU A 17 -19.34 52.79 -27.51
CA LEU A 17 -20.33 52.50 -26.46
C LEU A 17 -21.70 53.15 -26.75
N SER A 18 -21.72 54.33 -27.39
CA SER A 18 -22.98 55.00 -27.76
C SER A 18 -23.67 54.36 -28.97
N GLN A 19 -22.96 53.53 -29.74
CA GLN A 19 -23.51 52.77 -30.87
C GLN A 19 -24.07 51.40 -30.47
N LEU A 20 -23.93 50.99 -29.20
CA LEU A 20 -24.54 49.74 -28.76
C LEU A 20 -26.07 49.89 -28.68
N PRO A 21 -26.83 48.94 -29.24
CA PRO A 21 -28.28 48.97 -29.12
C PRO A 21 -28.65 48.84 -27.64
N LYS A 22 -29.68 49.58 -27.22
CA LYS A 22 -30.19 49.51 -25.86
C LYS A 22 -30.78 48.10 -25.65
N VAL A 23 -30.07 47.25 -24.92
CA VAL A 23 -30.51 45.88 -24.63
C VAL A 23 -31.53 45.96 -23.51
N GLU A 24 -32.81 45.94 -23.88
CA GLU A 24 -33.92 45.82 -22.93
C GLU A 24 -34.43 44.37 -22.99
N ASP A 25 -34.40 43.70 -21.84
CA ASP A 25 -34.93 42.36 -21.68
C ASP A 25 -36.43 42.42 -21.46
N ASN A 26 -37.19 42.19 -22.53
CA ASN A 26 -38.66 42.28 -22.52
C ASN A 26 -39.34 41.03 -21.95
N ARG A 27 -38.59 40.11 -21.32
CA ARG A 27 -39.15 38.89 -20.71
C ARG A 27 -39.75 39.22 -19.36
N SER A 28 -41.01 38.86 -19.15
CA SER A 28 -41.65 38.99 -17.83
C SER A 28 -41.07 37.96 -16.85
N SER A 29 -40.94 38.30 -15.56
CA SER A 29 -40.45 37.37 -14.51
C SER A 29 -41.26 36.07 -14.46
N LYS A 30 -42.54 36.12 -14.87
CA LYS A 30 -43.43 34.96 -14.97
C LYS A 30 -43.03 33.99 -16.09
N GLN A 31 -42.52 34.49 -17.22
CA GLN A 31 -42.01 33.65 -18.33
C GLN A 31 -40.69 32.97 -17.98
N ILE A 32 -39.78 33.65 -17.27
CA ILE A 32 -38.53 33.04 -16.78
C ILE A 32 -38.85 31.95 -15.75
N TYR A 33 -39.80 32.21 -14.85
CA TYR A 33 -40.27 31.23 -13.87
C TYR A 33 -40.92 30.02 -14.54
N GLN A 34 -41.74 30.22 -15.57
CA GLN A 34 -42.34 29.13 -16.34
C GLN A 34 -41.31 28.29 -17.10
N GLN A 35 -40.26 28.91 -17.65
CA GLN A 35 -39.19 28.15 -18.32
C GLN A 35 -38.36 27.31 -17.34
N MET A 36 -38.13 27.77 -16.10
CA MET A 36 -37.53 26.93 -15.05
C MET A 36 -38.45 25.78 -14.61
N LEU A 37 -39.76 25.99 -14.58
CA LEU A 37 -40.73 24.94 -14.27
C LEU A 37 -40.86 23.91 -15.39
N MET A 38 -40.71 24.31 -16.66
CA MET A 38 -40.78 23.41 -17.81
C MET A 38 -39.48 22.62 -17.99
N ALA A 39 -38.32 23.20 -17.65
CA ALA A 39 -37.01 22.52 -17.68
C ALA A 39 -36.82 21.50 -16.55
N SER A 40 -37.60 21.58 -15.47
CA SER A 40 -37.56 20.63 -14.33
C SER A 40 -38.53 19.45 -14.45
N GLY A 41 -39.23 19.32 -15.58
CA GLY A 41 -40.30 18.35 -15.79
C GLY A 41 -39.95 17.10 -16.61
N GLN A 42 -38.95 16.30 -16.22
CA GLN A 42 -38.94 14.87 -16.58
C GLN A 42 -39.00 13.99 -15.32
N LYS A 43 -40.00 13.11 -15.31
CA LYS A 43 -40.57 12.42 -14.15
C LYS A 43 -39.62 11.38 -13.55
N LYS A 44 -39.28 11.50 -12.27
CA LYS A 44 -39.06 10.34 -11.39
C LYS A 44 -40.41 9.79 -10.95
N LYS A 45 -40.59 8.47 -11.08
CA LYS A 45 -41.77 7.74 -10.60
C LYS A 45 -41.89 7.90 -9.07
N SER A 46 -43.13 8.00 -8.60
CA SER A 46 -43.48 8.17 -7.19
C SER A 46 -43.13 6.94 -6.36
N ALA A 47 -42.22 7.09 -5.41
CA ALA A 47 -42.12 6.20 -4.26
C ALA A 47 -42.83 6.87 -3.08
N LYS A 48 -43.73 6.10 -2.46
CA LYS A 48 -44.56 6.52 -1.33
C LYS A 48 -43.68 7.00 -0.17
N TRP A 49 -44.15 8.05 0.49
CA TRP A 49 -43.58 8.62 1.70
C TRP A 49 -43.42 7.55 2.79
N ILE A 50 -42.17 7.25 3.15
CA ILE A 50 -41.78 6.48 4.33
C ILE A 50 -41.12 7.49 5.27
N GLY A 51 -41.68 7.63 6.47
CA GLY A 51 -41.34 8.66 7.46
C GLY A 51 -39.97 8.46 8.16
N PRO A 52 -39.84 8.79 9.46
CA PRO A 52 -38.57 9.11 10.16
C PRO A 52 -37.55 7.95 10.33
N ALA A 53 -37.73 6.82 9.62
CA ALA A 53 -36.83 5.68 9.64
C ALA A 53 -35.53 5.87 8.81
N VAL A 54 -35.49 6.81 7.87
CA VAL A 54 -34.28 7.01 7.04
C VAL A 54 -33.20 7.78 7.81
N ALA A 55 -33.59 8.70 8.68
CA ALA A 55 -32.65 9.43 9.55
C ALA A 55 -32.03 8.51 10.61
N THR A 56 -32.77 7.54 11.14
CA THR A 56 -32.21 6.54 12.08
C THR A 56 -31.24 5.61 11.39
N VAL A 57 -31.46 5.19 10.14
CA VAL A 57 -30.50 4.36 9.40
C VAL A 57 -29.20 5.11 9.11
N VAL A 58 -29.27 6.39 8.73
CA VAL A 58 -28.06 7.20 8.50
C VAL A 58 -27.31 7.48 9.81
N VAL A 59 -28.01 7.75 10.92
CA VAL A 59 -27.38 7.93 12.23
C VAL A 59 -26.82 6.62 12.79
N LEU A 60 -27.48 5.47 12.57
CA LEU A 60 -26.95 4.14 12.93
C LEU A 60 -25.74 3.76 12.07
N PHE A 61 -25.74 4.09 10.78
CA PHE A 61 -24.60 3.89 9.89
C PHE A 61 -23.43 4.79 10.26
N MET A 62 -23.69 6.04 10.68
CA MET A 62 -22.67 6.97 11.15
C MET A 62 -22.15 6.57 12.55
N ALA A 63 -23.01 6.03 13.43
CA ALA A 63 -22.60 5.47 14.72
C ALA A 63 -21.78 4.17 14.56
N PHE A 64 -22.05 3.38 13.53
CA PHE A 64 -21.27 2.19 13.16
C PHE A 64 -19.85 2.54 12.69
N LEU A 65 -19.67 3.72 12.08
CA LEU A 65 -18.36 4.21 11.61
C LEU A 65 -17.52 4.88 12.70
N ILE A 66 -18.10 5.20 13.86
CA ILE A 66 -17.43 6.00 14.92
C ILE A 66 -17.05 5.17 16.16
N SER A 67 -17.57 3.96 16.36
CA SER A 67 -17.25 3.16 17.56
C SER A 67 -16.32 1.98 17.28
N PRO A 68 -15.09 1.93 17.82
CA PRO A 68 -14.21 0.77 17.71
C PRO A 68 -14.58 -0.37 18.68
N HIS A 69 -15.72 -0.31 19.39
CA HIS A 69 -15.93 -1.14 20.59
C HIS A 69 -16.99 -2.26 20.50
N LEU A 70 -17.61 -2.50 19.34
CA LEU A 70 -18.68 -3.50 19.19
C LEU A 70 -18.26 -4.89 18.67
N PHE A 71 -16.96 -5.13 18.44
CA PHE A 71 -16.44 -6.46 18.09
C PHE A 71 -15.95 -7.25 19.32
N GLN A 72 -16.78 -7.34 20.37
CA GLN A 72 -16.68 -8.41 21.35
C GLN A 72 -17.74 -9.48 21.01
N PRO A 73 -17.36 -10.75 20.76
CA PRO A 73 -18.34 -11.81 20.57
C PRO A 73 -19.02 -12.10 21.90
N ALA A 74 -20.24 -11.59 22.10
CA ALA A 74 -21.11 -12.07 23.15
C ALA A 74 -21.57 -13.49 22.77
N ALA A 75 -21.05 -14.48 23.47
CA ALA A 75 -21.62 -15.81 23.53
C ALA A 75 -23.07 -15.71 24.01
N GLN A 76 -24.03 -16.21 23.23
CA GLN A 76 -25.33 -16.67 23.73
C GLN A 76 -25.99 -17.65 22.74
N ASP A 77 -25.68 -18.91 22.99
CA ASP A 77 -26.59 -20.06 23.06
C ASP A 77 -27.97 -19.96 22.39
N HIS A 78 -28.17 -20.74 21.33
CA HIS A 78 -29.49 -21.21 20.92
C HIS A 78 -29.38 -22.65 20.40
N HIS A 79 -29.60 -23.60 21.31
CA HIS A 79 -29.92 -24.98 20.98
C HIS A 79 -31.21 -25.05 20.14
N GLN A 80 -31.11 -25.48 18.88
CA GLN A 80 -32.07 -26.43 18.33
C GLN A 80 -31.51 -27.21 17.13
N GLN A 81 -31.75 -28.50 17.23
CA GLN A 81 -31.14 -29.61 16.53
C GLN A 81 -31.84 -29.86 15.19
N MET A 82 -31.09 -29.84 14.08
CA MET A 82 -31.41 -30.66 12.91
C MET A 82 -30.13 -31.22 12.30
N LYS A 83 -30.01 -32.54 12.37
CA LYS A 83 -29.07 -33.33 11.56
C LYS A 83 -29.60 -33.37 10.12
N MET A 84 -28.76 -33.06 9.15
CA MET A 84 -28.76 -33.75 7.85
C MET A 84 -27.38 -33.64 7.20
N ASP A 85 -27.10 -34.62 6.35
CA ASP A 85 -25.82 -35.24 6.07
C ASP A 85 -24.68 -34.39 5.50
N SER A 86 -23.50 -34.90 5.81
CA SER A 86 -22.20 -34.62 5.21
C SER A 86 -22.22 -34.79 3.69
N SER A 87 -21.61 -33.82 2.98
CA SER A 87 -21.01 -34.06 1.68
C SER A 87 -19.85 -33.07 1.44
N ALA A 88 -18.67 -33.66 1.28
CA ALA A 88 -17.46 -33.13 0.64
C ALA A 88 -16.71 -32.00 1.36
N ASP A 89 -15.94 -32.44 2.35
CA ASP A 89 -14.54 -32.10 2.57
C ASP A 89 -13.84 -31.49 1.33
N LYS A 90 -13.52 -30.19 1.41
CA LYS A 90 -12.40 -29.59 0.67
C LYS A 90 -11.45 -29.06 1.73
N SER A 91 -10.35 -29.78 1.87
CA SER A 91 -9.23 -29.57 2.78
C SER A 91 -8.87 -28.09 2.90
N GLN A 92 -9.06 -27.53 4.10
CA GLN A 92 -8.66 -26.17 4.43
C GLN A 92 -7.15 -26.13 4.69
N VAL A 93 -6.38 -25.63 3.72
CA VAL A 93 -4.96 -25.30 3.89
C VAL A 93 -4.86 -23.98 4.65
N ASN A 94 -4.32 -23.99 5.87
CA ASN A 94 -4.10 -22.79 6.68
C ASN A 94 -2.61 -22.40 6.58
N ALA A 95 -2.31 -21.22 6.04
CA ALA A 95 -0.97 -20.66 6.14
C ALA A 95 -0.70 -20.26 7.60
N THR A 96 0.36 -20.79 8.19
CA THR A 96 0.81 -20.40 9.54
C THR A 96 2.13 -19.68 9.36
N LEU A 97 2.22 -18.45 9.87
CA LEU A 97 3.50 -17.77 10.03
C LEU A 97 4.29 -18.54 11.08
N GLU A 98 5.15 -19.42 10.61
CA GLU A 98 6.38 -19.69 11.32
C GLU A 98 7.42 -18.81 10.68
N ALA A 99 8.15 -18.05 11.50
CA ALA A 99 9.42 -17.48 11.08
C ALA A 99 10.16 -18.55 10.29
N VAL A 100 10.45 -18.28 9.02
CA VAL A 100 11.08 -19.28 8.16
C VAL A 100 12.40 -19.63 8.82
N LYS A 101 12.53 -20.89 9.25
CA LYS A 101 13.81 -21.42 9.68
C LYS A 101 14.73 -21.39 8.47
N GLN A 102 15.51 -20.32 8.35
CA GLN A 102 16.77 -20.44 7.66
C GLN A 102 17.62 -21.42 8.47
N THR A 103 18.65 -21.98 7.83
CA THR A 103 19.55 -22.99 8.40
C THR A 103 20.10 -22.64 9.79
N ASP A 104 20.00 -21.37 10.23
CA ASP A 104 20.54 -20.84 11.48
C ASP A 104 19.54 -20.08 12.40
N GLY A 105 18.21 -20.13 12.16
CA GLY A 105 17.23 -19.52 13.09
C GLY A 105 16.01 -18.83 12.45
N PRO A 106 15.13 -18.20 13.25
CA PRO A 106 14.01 -17.39 12.75
C PRO A 106 14.53 -16.09 12.14
N SER A 107 14.14 -15.80 10.89
CA SER A 107 14.53 -14.57 10.18
C SER A 107 13.32 -13.92 9.53
N HIS A 108 13.25 -12.59 9.56
CA HIS A 108 12.21 -11.80 8.89
C HIS A 108 12.67 -11.34 7.50
N VAL A 109 13.77 -11.88 6.98
CA VAL A 109 14.28 -11.55 5.65
C VAL A 109 14.75 -12.79 4.89
N VAL A 110 14.83 -12.66 3.55
CA VAL A 110 15.40 -13.67 2.65
C VAL A 110 16.78 -13.20 2.21
N SER A 111 17.79 -14.06 2.31
CA SER A 111 19.14 -13.75 1.82
C SER A 111 19.23 -13.74 0.29
N LEU A 112 20.23 -13.07 -0.29
CA LEU A 112 20.44 -13.02 -1.74
C LEU A 112 20.64 -14.41 -2.37
N LYS A 113 21.27 -15.33 -1.64
CA LYS A 113 21.44 -16.74 -2.06
C LYS A 113 20.11 -17.47 -2.26
N GLN A 114 19.06 -17.07 -1.54
CA GLN A 114 17.75 -17.72 -1.56
C GLN A 114 16.70 -16.96 -2.37
N GLN A 115 17.02 -15.77 -2.90
CA GLN A 115 16.06 -14.89 -3.57
C GLN A 115 15.21 -15.61 -4.63
N GLN A 116 15.80 -16.50 -5.43
CA GLN A 116 15.09 -17.18 -6.51
C GLN A 116 13.99 -18.12 -6.01
N LYS A 117 14.08 -18.60 -4.77
CA LYS A 117 13.10 -19.50 -4.13
C LYS A 117 11.85 -18.78 -3.61
N TYR A 118 11.83 -17.45 -3.66
CA TYR A 118 10.75 -16.66 -3.10
C TYR A 118 10.21 -15.66 -4.13
N MET A 119 8.95 -15.29 -3.94
CA MET A 119 8.29 -14.19 -4.63
C MET A 119 7.67 -13.24 -3.60
N THR A 120 7.70 -11.93 -3.84
CA THR A 120 7.12 -10.97 -2.89
C THR A 120 5.81 -10.41 -3.41
N MET A 121 4.78 -10.41 -2.56
CA MET A 121 3.50 -9.75 -2.81
C MET A 121 3.09 -8.96 -1.59
N ALA A 122 2.50 -7.79 -1.82
CA ALA A 122 2.01 -6.95 -0.74
C ALA A 122 0.52 -7.20 -0.47
N TYR A 123 0.15 -7.23 0.81
CA TYR A 123 -1.23 -7.23 1.27
C TYR A 123 -1.54 -5.97 2.07
N ILE A 124 -2.82 -5.71 2.34
CA ILE A 124 -3.23 -4.62 3.24
C ILE A 124 -3.60 -5.20 4.60
N ASP A 125 -2.91 -4.76 5.63
CA ASP A 125 -3.26 -5.07 7.01
C ASP A 125 -4.57 -4.35 7.38
N GLU A 126 -5.58 -5.10 7.82
CA GLU A 126 -6.94 -4.60 8.05
C GLU A 126 -6.99 -3.64 9.24
N SER A 127 -6.22 -3.92 10.30
CA SER A 127 -6.26 -3.15 11.54
C SER A 127 -5.53 -1.81 11.42
N THR A 128 -4.45 -1.76 10.65
CA THR A 128 -3.58 -0.59 10.51
C THR A 128 -3.69 0.12 9.15
N SER A 129 -4.29 -0.53 8.15
CA SER A 129 -4.28 -0.10 6.73
C SER A 129 -2.87 0.03 6.14
N GLN A 130 -1.88 -0.67 6.69
CA GLN A 130 -0.51 -0.68 6.15
C GLN A 130 -0.38 -1.64 4.97
N VAL A 131 0.50 -1.29 4.03
CA VAL A 131 0.85 -2.17 2.90
C VAL A 131 2.03 -3.03 3.34
N VAL A 132 1.80 -4.31 3.58
CA VAL A 132 2.78 -5.23 4.15
C VAL A 132 3.33 -6.14 3.04
N PRO A 133 4.62 -6.03 2.67
CA PRO A 133 5.24 -6.95 1.71
C PRO A 133 5.53 -8.30 2.39
N ILE A 134 5.11 -9.40 1.79
CA ILE A 134 5.42 -10.77 2.24
C ILE A 134 6.11 -11.56 1.15
N SER A 135 7.13 -12.35 1.50
CA SER A 135 7.89 -13.17 0.57
C SER A 135 7.50 -14.63 0.69
N ILE A 136 6.75 -15.13 -0.28
CA ILE A 136 6.18 -16.48 -0.28
C ILE A 136 7.15 -17.41 -0.98
N GLN A 137 7.43 -18.55 -0.36
CA GLN A 137 8.23 -19.59 -0.99
C GLN A 137 7.52 -20.16 -2.22
N LYS A 138 8.24 -20.26 -3.34
CA LYS A 138 7.73 -20.83 -4.59
C LYS A 138 7.72 -22.35 -4.52
N GLU A 139 6.75 -22.97 -5.18
CA GLU A 139 6.69 -24.43 -5.36
C GLU A 139 7.61 -24.90 -6.50
N ASP A 140 7.78 -24.11 -7.57
CA ASP A 140 8.61 -24.43 -8.74
C ASP A 140 9.53 -23.25 -9.17
N GLU A 141 10.70 -23.53 -9.74
CA GLU A 141 11.65 -22.50 -10.21
C GLU A 141 11.19 -21.75 -11.48
N TYR A 142 10.25 -22.33 -12.24
CA TYR A 142 9.73 -21.78 -13.50
C TYR A 142 8.33 -21.18 -13.33
N ASP A 143 8.24 -20.07 -12.60
CA ASP A 143 6.95 -19.46 -12.29
C ASP A 143 6.41 -18.60 -13.44
N HIS A 144 5.36 -19.10 -14.08
CA HIS A 144 4.44 -18.24 -14.80
C HIS A 144 3.72 -17.32 -13.80
N LEU A 145 3.52 -16.06 -14.14
CA LEU A 145 2.79 -15.07 -13.34
C LEU A 145 1.43 -15.57 -12.80
N GLN A 146 0.78 -16.48 -13.51
CA GLN A 146 -0.43 -17.13 -13.06
C GLN A 146 -0.23 -18.04 -11.83
N ASN A 147 0.87 -18.81 -11.78
CA ASN A 147 1.22 -19.63 -10.62
C ASN A 147 1.49 -18.74 -9.41
N MET A 148 2.23 -17.65 -9.60
CA MET A 148 2.47 -16.66 -8.54
C MET A 148 1.16 -16.12 -7.94
N VAL A 149 0.20 -15.75 -8.80
CA VAL A 149 -1.13 -15.31 -8.35
C VAL A 149 -1.85 -16.45 -7.61
N ASN A 150 -1.83 -17.67 -8.13
CA ASN A 150 -2.50 -18.81 -7.50
C ASN A 150 -1.91 -19.16 -6.13
N THR A 151 -0.58 -19.14 -5.97
CA THR A 151 0.10 -19.38 -4.69
C THR A 151 -0.24 -18.26 -3.71
N TYR A 152 -0.20 -17.00 -4.15
CA TYR A 152 -0.66 -15.88 -3.32
C TYR A 152 -2.10 -16.10 -2.87
N GLU A 153 -2.99 -16.53 -3.76
CA GLU A 153 -4.38 -16.83 -3.44
C GLU A 153 -4.58 -17.92 -2.38
N GLN A 154 -3.60 -18.80 -2.17
CA GLN A 154 -3.67 -19.81 -1.11
C GLN A 154 -3.23 -19.29 0.25
N VAL A 155 -2.40 -18.24 0.30
CA VAL A 155 -1.98 -17.64 1.57
C VAL A 155 -3.21 -17.15 2.34
N ARG A 156 -3.31 -17.48 3.63
CA ARG A 156 -4.40 -17.01 4.52
C ARG A 156 -3.78 -16.60 5.85
N LEU A 157 -3.66 -15.30 6.06
CA LEU A 157 -3.15 -14.70 7.29
C LEU A 157 -4.28 -13.94 7.99
N PRO A 158 -4.43 -14.01 9.33
CA PRO A 158 -5.28 -13.10 10.08
C PRO A 158 -5.06 -11.62 9.70
N GLU A 159 -6.13 -10.82 9.62
CA GLU A 159 -6.07 -9.38 9.32
C GLU A 159 -5.49 -9.03 7.94
N MET A 160 -5.33 -10.01 7.06
CA MET A 160 -4.87 -9.80 5.70
C MET A 160 -6.05 -9.52 4.76
N THR A 161 -6.09 -8.30 4.23
CA THR A 161 -6.97 -7.96 3.11
C THR A 161 -6.19 -8.06 1.79
N LYS A 162 -6.76 -8.77 0.82
CA LYS A 162 -6.21 -8.94 -0.53
C LYS A 162 -7.06 -8.23 -1.56
N PRO A 163 -7.13 -6.89 -1.57
CA PRO A 163 -7.92 -6.21 -2.58
C PRO A 163 -7.40 -6.51 -3.99
N LEU A 164 -6.10 -6.88 -4.12
CA LEU A 164 -5.52 -7.32 -5.38
C LEU A 164 -6.23 -8.55 -5.96
N GLN A 165 -6.75 -9.47 -5.15
CA GLN A 165 -7.48 -10.65 -5.62
C GLN A 165 -8.66 -10.24 -6.51
N SER A 166 -9.53 -9.37 -6.00
CA SER A 166 -10.69 -8.85 -6.74
C SER A 166 -10.27 -8.13 -8.03
N TYR A 167 -9.10 -7.50 -8.03
CA TYR A 167 -8.56 -6.84 -9.23
C TYR A 167 -7.92 -7.84 -10.21
N MET A 168 -7.27 -8.91 -9.74
CA MET A 168 -6.61 -9.90 -10.58
C MET A 168 -7.61 -10.69 -11.42
N ASP A 169 -8.80 -11.00 -10.90
CA ASP A 169 -9.87 -11.60 -11.71
C ASP A 169 -10.29 -10.69 -12.87
N MET A 170 -10.17 -9.37 -12.67
CA MET A 170 -10.52 -8.33 -13.64
C MET A 170 -9.36 -7.93 -14.56
N VAL A 171 -8.16 -8.50 -14.40
CA VAL A 171 -6.96 -8.12 -15.16
C VAL A 171 -6.37 -9.34 -15.87
N GLU A 172 -6.05 -9.18 -17.15
CA GLU A 172 -5.11 -10.05 -17.86
C GLU A 172 -3.72 -9.44 -17.82
N LEU A 173 -2.72 -10.25 -17.48
CA LEU A 173 -1.36 -9.80 -17.31
C LEU A 173 -0.52 -10.22 -18.51
N HIS A 174 0.19 -9.26 -19.10
CA HIS A 174 1.14 -9.54 -20.19
C HIS A 174 2.51 -8.97 -19.87
N GLU A 175 3.55 -9.78 -20.06
CA GLU A 175 4.94 -9.35 -19.90
C GLU A 175 5.48 -8.80 -21.23
N LYS A 176 6.12 -7.62 -21.17
CA LYS A 176 6.88 -7.05 -22.29
C LYS A 176 8.19 -6.47 -21.78
N GLY A 177 9.22 -7.32 -21.71
CA GLY A 177 10.53 -6.92 -21.18
C GLY A 177 10.45 -6.54 -19.69
N ASP A 178 10.77 -5.29 -19.36
CA ASP A 178 10.66 -4.73 -18.00
C ASP A 178 9.32 -4.05 -17.73
N THR A 179 8.37 -4.12 -18.68
CA THR A 179 7.02 -3.58 -18.56
C THR A 179 6.02 -4.70 -18.32
N LEU A 180 5.22 -4.53 -17.27
CA LEU A 180 4.06 -5.38 -17.01
C LEU A 180 2.80 -4.67 -17.50
N ILE A 181 2.01 -5.33 -18.35
CA ILE A 181 0.78 -4.75 -18.91
C ILE A 181 -0.41 -5.35 -18.17
N PHE A 182 -1.19 -4.49 -17.51
CA PHE A 182 -2.45 -4.83 -16.87
C PHE A 182 -3.58 -4.52 -17.84
N GLN A 183 -4.12 -5.54 -18.50
CA GLN A 183 -5.26 -5.43 -19.41
C GLN A 183 -6.56 -5.70 -18.65
N LEU A 184 -7.32 -4.64 -18.37
CA LEU A 184 -8.59 -4.76 -17.66
C LEU A 184 -9.66 -5.40 -18.56
N LYS A 185 -10.30 -6.45 -18.05
CA LYS A 185 -11.42 -7.17 -18.70
C LYS A 185 -12.73 -6.37 -18.65
N SER A 186 -12.88 -5.54 -17.62
CA SER A 186 -14.02 -4.63 -17.42
C SER A 186 -13.53 -3.29 -16.87
N ASP A 187 -14.35 -2.25 -17.00
CA ASP A 187 -14.03 -0.96 -16.40
C ASP A 187 -13.93 -1.12 -14.87
N LEU A 188 -12.74 -0.90 -14.33
CA LEU A 188 -12.51 -0.88 -12.90
C LEU A 188 -12.86 0.51 -12.36
N SER A 189 -13.90 0.62 -11.54
CA SER A 189 -14.21 1.86 -10.84
C SER A 189 -13.53 1.85 -9.47
N LEU A 190 -12.51 2.69 -9.31
CA LEU A 190 -11.95 3.02 -8.01
C LEU A 190 -12.66 4.30 -7.56
N ASP A 191 -13.77 4.11 -6.85
CA ASP A 191 -14.77 5.14 -6.57
C ASP A 191 -14.22 6.29 -5.72
N THR A 192 -13.17 6.02 -4.93
CA THR A 192 -12.50 7.03 -4.12
C THR A 192 -11.01 7.18 -4.45
N LEU A 193 -10.48 8.40 -4.28
CA LEU A 193 -9.04 8.66 -4.36
C LEU A 193 -8.23 7.84 -3.34
N LYS A 194 -8.84 7.53 -2.19
CA LYS A 194 -8.21 6.73 -1.14
C LYS A 194 -8.00 5.29 -1.59
N GLU A 195 -9.01 4.66 -2.20
CA GLU A 195 -8.89 3.32 -2.77
C GLU A 195 -7.91 3.28 -3.93
N ALA A 196 -7.94 4.31 -4.79
CA ALA A 196 -7.00 4.45 -5.90
C ALA A 196 -5.54 4.53 -5.45
N ASN A 197 -5.25 5.32 -4.42
CA ASN A 197 -3.89 5.42 -3.86
C ASN A 197 -3.45 4.11 -3.20
N ARG A 198 -4.32 3.47 -2.40
CA ARG A 198 -3.99 2.17 -1.80
C ARG A 198 -3.68 1.10 -2.84
N PHE A 199 -4.45 1.03 -3.93
CA PHE A 199 -4.18 0.12 -5.04
C PHE A 199 -2.80 0.40 -5.65
N LYS A 200 -2.51 1.68 -5.93
CA LYS A 200 -1.23 2.10 -6.48
C LYS A 200 -0.07 1.74 -5.55
N ASP A 201 -0.20 1.97 -4.25
CA ASP A 201 0.83 1.69 -3.26
C ASP A 201 1.11 0.18 -3.16
N MET A 202 0.06 -0.65 -3.14
CA MET A 202 0.18 -2.11 -3.13
C MET A 202 0.83 -2.65 -4.42
N VAL A 203 0.46 -2.12 -5.60
CA VAL A 203 1.09 -2.49 -6.88
C VAL A 203 2.56 -2.08 -6.89
N LYS A 204 2.86 -0.86 -6.44
CA LYS A 204 4.25 -0.37 -6.34
C LYS A 204 5.07 -1.23 -5.41
N GLU A 205 4.56 -1.52 -4.21
CA GLU A 205 5.27 -2.30 -3.21
C GLU A 205 5.48 -3.74 -3.69
N THR A 206 4.46 -4.39 -4.27
CA THR A 206 4.60 -5.73 -4.85
C THR A 206 5.69 -5.76 -5.93
N LEU A 207 5.65 -4.80 -6.86
CA LEU A 207 6.54 -4.82 -8.01
C LEU A 207 7.92 -4.26 -7.72
N LYS A 208 8.12 -3.52 -6.62
CA LYS A 208 9.44 -3.08 -6.13
C LYS A 208 10.43 -4.24 -6.08
N TRP A 209 9.98 -5.39 -5.60
CA TRP A 209 10.79 -6.61 -5.43
C TRP A 209 10.95 -7.47 -6.70
N SER A 210 10.34 -7.05 -7.81
CA SER A 210 10.34 -7.79 -9.08
C SER A 210 11.35 -7.25 -10.11
N LYS A 211 11.43 -7.86 -11.30
CA LYS A 211 12.21 -7.34 -12.45
C LYS A 211 11.58 -6.11 -13.13
N TYR A 212 10.30 -5.84 -12.90
CA TYR A 212 9.55 -4.83 -13.66
C TYR A 212 9.86 -3.40 -13.20
N LYS A 213 10.02 -2.48 -14.15
CA LYS A 213 10.27 -1.05 -13.90
C LYS A 213 9.03 -0.18 -14.09
N GLN A 214 8.01 -0.70 -14.77
CA GLN A 214 6.77 0.03 -14.97
C GLN A 214 5.59 -0.92 -15.18
N VAL A 215 4.40 -0.40 -14.88
CA VAL A 215 3.11 -1.04 -15.21
C VAL A 215 2.36 -0.16 -16.18
N GLN A 216 1.89 -0.73 -17.28
CA GLN A 216 0.95 -0.07 -18.18
C GLN A 216 -0.45 -0.61 -17.92
N VAL A 217 -1.41 0.28 -17.67
CA VAL A 217 -2.80 -0.11 -17.42
C VAL A 217 -3.62 0.19 -18.67
N LYS A 218 -4.23 -0.84 -19.27
CA LYS A 218 -5.07 -0.72 -20.46
C LYS A 218 -6.51 -1.08 -20.11
N THR A 219 -7.48 -0.29 -20.54
CA THR A 219 -8.91 -0.56 -20.38
C THR A 219 -9.49 -1.13 -21.67
N ALA A 220 -10.68 -1.72 -21.61
CA ALA A 220 -11.40 -2.17 -22.80
C ALA A 220 -11.80 -1.01 -23.75
N LYS A 221 -11.93 0.22 -23.21
CA LYS A 221 -12.35 1.43 -23.94
C LYS A 221 -11.22 2.41 -24.27
N GLY A 222 -9.98 2.16 -23.84
CA GLY A 222 -8.84 3.07 -24.05
C GLY A 222 -7.57 2.69 -23.28
N SER A 223 -6.55 3.55 -23.31
CA SER A 223 -5.22 3.26 -22.73
C SER A 223 -5.03 3.70 -21.28
N HIS A 224 -6.06 4.22 -20.60
CA HIS A 224 -5.93 4.80 -19.26
C HIS A 224 -7.06 4.33 -18.35
N LEU A 225 -6.72 4.03 -17.09
CA LEU A 225 -7.67 3.77 -16.01
C LEU A 225 -8.05 5.09 -15.34
N GLN A 226 -9.35 5.35 -15.17
CA GLN A 226 -9.83 6.51 -14.41
C GLN A 226 -9.74 6.20 -12.90
N LEU A 227 -9.14 7.12 -12.13
CA LEU A 227 -8.97 7.04 -10.68
C LEU A 227 -9.74 8.19 -10.01
N GLY A 228 -10.94 7.91 -9.49
CA GLY A 228 -11.81 8.92 -8.91
C GLY A 228 -12.19 10.06 -9.87
N ALA A 229 -12.60 11.21 -9.31
CA ALA A 229 -13.17 12.31 -10.09
C ALA A 229 -12.19 12.98 -11.08
N ASN A 230 -10.88 12.98 -10.80
CA ASN A 230 -9.89 13.80 -11.52
C ASN A 230 -8.59 13.07 -11.92
N GLY A 231 -8.42 11.79 -11.60
CA GLY A 231 -7.19 11.04 -11.89
C GLY A 231 -7.32 10.14 -13.12
N SER A 232 -6.28 10.05 -13.94
CA SER A 232 -6.12 8.96 -14.90
C SER A 232 -4.73 8.36 -14.78
N VAL A 233 -4.62 7.04 -14.90
CA VAL A 233 -3.34 6.32 -14.86
C VAL A 233 -3.22 5.46 -16.10
N GLY A 234 -2.25 5.82 -16.95
CA GLY A 234 -1.82 4.99 -18.07
C GLY A 234 -0.57 4.19 -17.77
N THR A 235 0.39 4.77 -17.05
CA THR A 235 1.66 4.13 -16.71
C THR A 235 2.04 4.46 -15.27
N ILE A 236 2.42 3.43 -14.52
CA ILE A 236 2.93 3.53 -13.14
C ILE A 236 4.42 3.18 -13.20
N SER A 237 5.28 4.13 -12.83
CA SER A 237 6.71 3.86 -12.63
C SER A 237 6.93 3.10 -11.33
N ILE A 238 7.82 2.10 -11.36
CA ILE A 238 8.21 1.26 -10.22
C ILE A 238 9.65 1.61 -9.84
N GLU A 239 9.78 2.43 -8.80
CA GLU A 239 11.07 2.76 -8.19
C GLU A 239 11.57 1.59 -7.34
N LYS A 240 12.84 1.24 -7.50
CA LYS A 240 13.49 0.15 -6.75
C LYS A 240 14.17 0.62 -5.47
N GLN A 241 14.45 1.92 -5.40
CA GLN A 241 15.08 2.59 -4.29
C GLN A 241 14.13 3.67 -3.82
N THR A 242 13.26 3.32 -2.87
CA THR A 242 12.23 4.23 -2.38
C THR A 242 12.69 5.03 -1.17
N LYS A 243 13.88 4.77 -0.60
CA LYS A 243 14.41 5.51 0.56
C LYS A 243 13.46 5.52 1.76
N HIS A 244 12.80 4.40 2.00
CA HIS A 244 11.94 4.17 3.17
C HIS A 244 12.75 3.67 4.36
N ALA A 245 12.27 4.00 5.54
CA ALA A 245 12.67 3.36 6.78
C ALA A 245 11.77 2.14 7.02
N TYR A 246 12.30 1.09 7.64
CA TYR A 246 11.52 -0.10 8.01
C TYR A 246 11.17 -0.08 9.49
N TYR A 247 9.90 -0.33 9.79
CA TYR A 247 9.32 -0.34 11.13
C TYR A 247 8.74 -1.71 11.45
N VAL A 248 8.36 -1.88 12.72
CA VAL A 248 7.75 -3.12 13.20
C VAL A 248 6.23 -3.00 13.11
N LEU A 249 5.56 -3.99 12.54
CA LEU A 249 4.12 -4.18 12.67
C LEU A 249 3.87 -5.51 13.37
N GLU A 250 3.18 -5.46 14.51
CA GLU A 250 2.69 -6.65 15.21
C GLU A 250 1.18 -6.78 15.02
N ASN A 251 0.74 -7.96 14.58
CA ASN A 251 -0.68 -8.28 14.46
C ASN A 251 -0.92 -9.76 14.81
N LYS A 252 -2.16 -10.24 14.61
CA LYS A 252 -2.54 -11.64 14.89
C LYS A 252 -1.82 -12.68 14.03
N SER A 253 -1.20 -12.23 12.94
CA SER A 253 -0.42 -13.06 12.03
C SER A 253 1.03 -13.18 12.53
N GLY A 254 1.59 -12.12 13.11
CA GLY A 254 2.93 -12.13 13.70
C GLY A 254 3.59 -10.76 13.61
N THR A 255 4.91 -10.78 13.58
CA THR A 255 5.76 -9.57 13.50
C THR A 255 6.28 -9.41 12.07
N PHE A 256 6.17 -8.19 11.52
CA PHE A 256 6.58 -7.85 10.16
C PHE A 256 7.44 -6.60 10.13
N LEU A 257 8.40 -6.57 9.20
CA LEU A 257 9.14 -5.38 8.81
C LEU A 257 8.41 -4.67 7.67
N VAL A 258 7.91 -3.47 7.94
CA VAL A 258 7.02 -2.72 7.02
C VAL A 258 7.68 -1.39 6.64
N PRO A 259 7.74 -1.03 5.35
CA PRO A 259 8.28 0.26 4.94
C PRO A 259 7.37 1.41 5.38
N SER A 260 7.99 2.53 5.74
CA SER A 260 7.30 3.79 6.02
C SER A 260 6.59 4.35 4.79
N LYS A 261 5.54 5.15 5.01
CA LYS A 261 4.96 5.96 3.91
C LYS A 261 5.86 7.14 3.53
N THR A 262 6.65 7.60 4.49
CA THR A 262 7.58 8.72 4.32
C THR A 262 8.83 8.26 3.57
N HIS A 263 9.24 9.05 2.58
CA HIS A 263 10.53 8.95 1.90
C HIS A 263 11.52 9.88 2.57
N TYR A 264 12.73 9.41 2.87
CA TYR A 264 13.76 10.23 3.53
C TYR A 264 14.87 10.65 2.57
N SER A 265 15.54 11.76 2.90
CA SER A 265 16.64 12.31 2.11
C SER A 265 17.87 11.41 2.12
N SER A 266 18.20 10.91 3.30
CA SER A 266 19.40 10.12 3.61
C SER A 266 19.07 8.93 4.50
N TYR A 267 19.98 7.95 4.54
CA TYR A 267 19.79 6.76 5.38
C TYR A 267 19.95 7.10 6.86
N GLU A 268 20.83 8.05 7.15
CA GLU A 268 21.03 8.64 8.46
C GLU A 268 19.72 9.25 9.00
N ASP A 269 18.98 10.00 8.17
CA ASP A 269 17.67 10.56 8.53
C ASP A 269 16.62 9.46 8.76
N ALA A 270 16.65 8.40 7.95
CA ALA A 270 15.76 7.25 8.11
C ALA A 270 16.03 6.51 9.42
N VAL A 271 17.30 6.30 9.79
CA VAL A 271 17.70 5.69 11.07
C VAL A 271 17.29 6.54 12.26
N GLU A 272 17.42 7.87 12.17
CA GLU A 272 16.91 8.75 13.24
C GLU A 272 15.38 8.68 13.35
N ALA A 273 14.67 8.57 12.23
CA ALA A 273 13.22 8.42 12.24
C ALA A 273 12.76 7.08 12.82
N MET A 274 13.53 6.00 12.64
CA MET A 274 13.23 4.66 13.17
C MET A 274 13.17 4.58 14.71
N LYS A 275 13.64 5.62 15.42
CA LYS A 275 13.56 5.76 16.88
C LYS A 275 12.19 6.20 17.41
N ARG A 276 11.27 6.57 16.51
CA ARG A 276 9.95 7.12 16.86
C ARG A 276 8.89 6.48 15.98
N THR A 277 7.64 6.49 16.42
CA THR A 277 6.53 6.02 15.59
C THR A 277 6.41 6.89 14.33
N SER A 278 6.35 6.25 13.15
CA SER A 278 6.17 6.96 11.87
C SER A 278 4.71 7.01 11.45
N ASP A 279 4.11 5.83 11.31
CA ASP A 279 2.77 5.65 10.76
C ASP A 279 1.87 4.92 11.75
N ALA A 280 0.56 5.13 11.63
CA ALA A 280 -0.42 4.46 12.50
C ALA A 280 -0.25 2.93 12.46
N GLY A 281 -0.10 2.32 13.63
CA GLY A 281 0.08 0.87 13.78
C GLY A 281 1.48 0.35 13.48
N LEU A 282 2.47 1.23 13.28
CA LEU A 282 3.88 0.86 13.17
C LEU A 282 4.64 1.27 14.43
N ASP A 283 5.29 0.31 15.06
CA ASP A 283 6.15 0.52 16.23
C ASP A 283 7.57 0.89 15.80
N PRO A 284 8.29 1.71 16.60
CA PRO A 284 9.68 2.04 16.35
C PRO A 284 10.54 0.77 16.26
N LEU A 285 11.43 0.71 15.26
CA LEU A 285 12.40 -0.37 15.16
C LEU A 285 13.49 -0.24 16.23
N ILE A 286 13.94 1.00 16.47
CA ILE A 286 14.94 1.32 17.47
C ILE A 286 14.19 1.83 18.70
N LYS A 287 14.31 1.09 19.81
CA LYS A 287 13.60 1.39 21.06
C LYS A 287 14.51 2.23 21.95
N ASP A 288 15.46 1.58 22.60
CA ASP A 288 16.38 2.19 23.56
C ASP A 288 17.85 2.05 23.15
N GLU A 289 18.12 1.45 21.98
CA GLU A 289 19.48 1.17 21.55
C GLU A 289 20.22 2.47 21.21
N PRO A 290 21.37 2.73 21.85
CA PRO A 290 22.05 4.01 21.70
C PRO A 290 22.83 4.02 20.38
N ILE A 291 22.23 4.48 19.28
CA ILE A 291 22.97 4.72 18.02
C ILE A 291 23.73 6.04 18.15
N LYS A 292 25.06 5.97 18.06
CA LYS A 292 25.95 7.13 18.17
C LYS A 292 26.13 7.83 16.83
N GLU A 293 26.36 7.06 15.77
CA GLU A 293 26.70 7.61 14.47
C GLU A 293 26.27 6.65 13.34
N VAL A 294 25.87 7.22 12.22
CA VAL A 294 25.63 6.50 10.96
C VAL A 294 26.40 7.25 9.89
N THR A 295 27.25 6.54 9.16
CA THR A 295 28.01 7.10 8.05
C THR A 295 27.90 6.22 6.82
N SER A 296 28.07 6.81 5.65
CA SER A 296 28.00 6.11 4.37
C SER A 296 29.17 6.48 3.47
N LYS A 297 29.71 5.46 2.78
CA LYS A 297 30.79 5.63 1.79
C LYS A 297 30.55 4.70 0.60
N GLY A 298 30.26 5.29 -0.56
CA GLY A 298 29.93 4.50 -1.75
C GLY A 298 28.65 3.69 -1.54
N LYS A 299 28.75 2.35 -1.60
CA LYS A 299 27.62 1.44 -1.36
C LYS A 299 27.64 0.76 0.01
N HIS A 300 28.49 1.24 0.91
CA HIS A 300 28.67 0.73 2.25
C HIS A 300 28.14 1.72 3.29
N VAL A 301 27.48 1.21 4.32
CA VAL A 301 27.07 1.98 5.50
C VAL A 301 27.77 1.44 6.74
N THR A 302 28.18 2.32 7.63
CA THR A 302 28.68 1.95 8.97
C THR A 302 27.75 2.55 10.02
N ILE A 303 27.22 1.70 10.89
CA ILE A 303 26.39 2.07 12.04
C ILE A 303 27.20 1.82 13.30
N THR A 304 27.47 2.89 14.05
CA THR A 304 28.24 2.85 15.28
C THR A 304 27.29 3.04 16.46
N PHE A 305 27.23 2.04 17.33
CA PHE A 305 26.49 2.11 18.57
C PHE A 305 27.30 2.85 19.66
N GLY A 306 26.62 3.35 20.68
CA GLY A 306 27.19 4.01 21.84
C GLY A 306 27.75 3.01 22.84
N ALA A 307 28.66 3.45 23.71
CA ALA A 307 29.39 2.58 24.63
C ALA A 307 28.52 1.76 25.61
N SER A 308 27.26 2.14 25.81
CA SER A 308 26.29 1.40 26.64
C SER A 308 25.44 0.39 25.87
N ALA A 309 25.65 0.24 24.56
CA ALA A 309 24.93 -0.74 23.76
C ALA A 309 25.26 -2.16 24.23
N LYS A 310 24.21 -2.98 24.31
CA LYS A 310 24.29 -4.39 24.66
C LYS A 310 23.27 -5.14 23.81
N LEU A 311 23.58 -5.27 22.52
CA LEU A 311 22.80 -6.17 21.68
C LEU A 311 22.99 -7.61 22.19
N SER A 312 22.01 -8.44 21.91
CA SER A 312 21.93 -9.83 22.37
C SER A 312 21.29 -10.68 21.30
N ASP A 313 21.40 -11.99 21.44
CA ASP A 313 20.74 -12.96 20.56
C ASP A 313 19.25 -13.08 20.92
N SER A 314 18.51 -11.99 20.75
CA SER A 314 17.07 -11.90 20.97
C SER A 314 16.36 -11.61 19.64
N ASN A 315 15.09 -12.05 19.53
CA ASN A 315 14.28 -11.77 18.34
C ASN A 315 14.18 -10.25 18.06
N ASP A 316 14.06 -9.43 19.09
CA ASP A 316 14.02 -7.96 18.97
C ASP A 316 15.29 -7.40 18.33
N HIS A 317 16.47 -7.87 18.74
CA HIS A 317 17.73 -7.39 18.16
C HIS A 317 18.00 -7.98 16.78
N ILE A 318 17.58 -9.22 16.50
CA ILE A 318 17.61 -9.77 15.14
C ILE A 318 16.74 -8.91 14.22
N LEU A 319 15.52 -8.58 14.65
CA LEU A 319 14.60 -7.71 13.92
C LEU A 319 15.18 -6.32 13.69
N LEU A 320 15.85 -5.74 14.71
CA LEU A 320 16.59 -4.48 14.59
C LEU A 320 17.65 -4.54 13.48
N ILE A 321 18.50 -5.58 13.47
CA ILE A 321 19.51 -5.76 12.43
C ILE A 321 18.84 -5.87 11.05
N GLU A 322 17.84 -6.74 10.92
CA GLU A 322 17.14 -6.98 9.66
C GLU A 322 16.43 -5.73 9.11
N GLY A 323 15.81 -4.93 9.98
CA GLY A 323 15.15 -3.67 9.60
C GLY A 323 16.15 -2.58 9.18
N LEU A 324 17.29 -2.49 9.85
CA LEU A 324 18.39 -1.58 9.45
C LEU A 324 18.94 -1.99 8.07
N LEU A 325 19.12 -3.29 7.82
CA LEU A 325 19.61 -3.81 6.55
C LEU A 325 18.60 -3.62 5.40
N LEU A 326 17.30 -3.87 5.63
CA LEU A 326 16.25 -3.61 4.64
C LEU A 326 16.15 -2.12 4.30
N SER A 327 16.26 -1.26 5.30
CA SER A 327 16.32 0.19 5.08
C SER A 327 17.55 0.53 4.23
N ALA A 328 18.74 -0.02 4.53
CA ALA A 328 19.95 0.27 3.76
C ALA A 328 19.83 -0.16 2.29
N LYS A 329 19.23 -1.34 2.06
CA LYS A 329 18.88 -1.82 0.71
C LYS A 329 18.03 -0.80 -0.04
N ASP A 330 17.04 -0.20 0.62
CA ASP A 330 16.10 0.70 -0.01
C ASP A 330 16.71 2.07 -0.40
N PHE A 331 17.85 2.40 0.18
CA PHE A 331 18.71 3.51 -0.21
C PHE A 331 19.73 3.15 -1.30
N GLY A 332 19.82 1.87 -1.67
CA GLY A 332 20.73 1.38 -2.70
C GLY A 332 22.11 0.96 -2.19
N PHE A 333 22.29 0.83 -0.88
CA PHE A 333 23.49 0.23 -0.29
C PHE A 333 23.47 -1.29 -0.48
N THR A 334 24.65 -1.90 -0.47
CA THR A 334 24.83 -3.35 -0.66
C THR A 334 25.27 -4.06 0.61
N GLU A 335 25.83 -3.33 1.56
CA GLU A 335 26.38 -3.88 2.79
C GLU A 335 26.35 -2.85 3.93
N VAL A 336 26.27 -3.36 5.16
CA VAL A 336 26.27 -2.57 6.39
C VAL A 336 27.23 -3.21 7.39
N THR A 337 28.11 -2.42 7.98
CA THR A 337 28.92 -2.84 9.14
C THR A 337 28.35 -2.24 10.41
N ILE A 338 28.21 -3.08 11.44
CA ILE A 338 27.71 -2.69 12.76
C ILE A 338 28.86 -2.74 13.76
N GLN A 339 29.14 -1.60 14.40
CA GLN A 339 30.26 -1.42 15.32
C GLN A 339 29.79 -1.10 16.73
N GLN A 340 30.58 -1.51 17.72
CA GLN A 340 30.38 -1.17 19.14
C GLN A 340 29.01 -1.64 19.70
N ALA A 341 28.49 -2.75 19.19
CA ALA A 341 27.19 -3.31 19.60
C ALA A 341 27.19 -3.98 20.98
N GLY A 342 28.36 -4.17 21.59
CA GLY A 342 28.52 -4.85 22.88
C GLY A 342 28.50 -6.38 22.79
N THR A 343 28.47 -6.93 21.57
CA THR A 343 28.57 -8.35 21.21
C THR A 343 29.12 -8.43 19.78
N ASP A 344 29.72 -9.57 19.43
CA ASP A 344 30.25 -9.84 18.09
C ASP A 344 29.23 -10.59 17.21
N GLN A 345 28.09 -11.00 17.78
CA GLN A 345 27.06 -11.76 17.07
C GLN A 345 25.65 -11.43 17.59
N VAL A 346 24.69 -11.36 16.67
CA VAL A 346 23.23 -11.31 16.92
C VAL A 346 22.54 -12.24 15.92
N GLY A 347 21.91 -13.32 16.38
CA GLY A 347 21.34 -14.35 15.51
C GLY A 347 22.35 -14.87 14.48
N PRO A 348 21.98 -14.89 13.19
CA PRO A 348 22.88 -15.36 12.12
C PRO A 348 23.91 -14.30 11.68
N TYR A 349 23.94 -13.12 12.30
CA TYR A 349 24.78 -12.00 11.88
C TYR A 349 26.03 -11.90 12.74
N GLU A 350 27.17 -12.17 12.12
CA GLU A 350 28.49 -11.77 12.63
C GLU A 350 28.61 -10.25 12.50
N LEU A 351 28.76 -9.57 13.64
CA LEU A 351 28.91 -8.12 13.71
C LEU A 351 30.38 -7.73 13.45
N GLU A 352 30.64 -6.42 13.34
CA GLU A 352 31.94 -5.82 12.98
C GLU A 352 32.45 -6.10 11.56
N GLU A 353 32.03 -7.20 10.95
CA GLU A 353 32.24 -7.50 9.53
C GLU A 353 31.14 -6.86 8.64
N PRO A 354 31.40 -6.67 7.33
CA PRO A 354 30.37 -6.23 6.39
C PRO A 354 29.25 -7.27 6.20
N ILE A 355 28.02 -6.89 6.55
CA ILE A 355 26.83 -7.72 6.39
C ILE A 355 26.12 -7.33 5.09
N GLU A 356 25.93 -8.31 4.18
CA GLU A 356 25.21 -8.11 2.93
C GLU A 356 23.72 -7.81 3.18
N VAL A 357 23.17 -6.80 2.49
CA VAL A 357 21.74 -6.48 2.64
C VAL A 357 20.85 -7.61 2.12
N PRO A 358 19.68 -7.86 2.74
CA PRO A 358 18.81 -8.96 2.33
C PRO A 358 18.20 -8.75 0.95
N ALA A 359 17.69 -9.82 0.38
CA ALA A 359 16.98 -9.83 -0.89
C ALA A 359 15.55 -9.31 -0.74
N LEU A 360 14.78 -9.91 0.17
CA LEU A 360 13.33 -9.73 0.28
C LEU A 360 12.88 -9.70 1.75
N PRO A 361 11.78 -9.01 2.09
CA PRO A 361 11.26 -8.92 3.45
C PRO A 361 10.24 -10.03 3.77
N ASN A 362 10.03 -10.28 5.06
CA ASN A 362 8.95 -11.06 5.67
C ASN A 362 8.66 -12.39 4.95
N PRO A 363 9.57 -13.37 5.00
CA PRO A 363 9.33 -14.66 4.39
C PRO A 363 8.17 -15.39 5.07
N VAL A 364 7.32 -16.05 4.27
CA VAL A 364 6.16 -16.81 4.73
C VAL A 364 6.17 -18.18 4.06
N VAL A 365 5.90 -19.23 4.84
CA VAL A 365 5.76 -20.61 4.35
C VAL A 365 4.30 -21.02 4.43
N ILE A 366 3.76 -21.50 3.32
CA ILE A 366 2.44 -22.15 3.29
C ILE A 366 2.66 -23.58 3.81
N LYS A 367 1.93 -23.97 4.85
CA LYS A 367 1.97 -25.35 5.35
C LYS A 367 0.72 -26.08 4.90
N ASP A 368 0.91 -27.20 4.21
CA ASP A 368 -0.15 -28.20 4.08
C ASP A 368 -0.39 -28.82 5.46
N ARG A 369 -1.67 -28.93 5.84
CA ARG A 369 -2.08 -29.55 7.10
C ARG A 369 -2.10 -31.07 7.00
#